data_AF-A0A1L7GLU8-F1
#
_entry.id   AF-A0A1L7GLU8-F1
#
_cell.length_a   1.000
_cell.length_b   1.000
_cell.length_c   1.000
_cell.angle_alpha   90.00
_cell.angle_beta   90.00
_cell.angle_gamma   90.00
#
_symmetry.space_group_name_H-M   'P 1'
#
loop_
_entity.id
_entity.type
_entity.pdbx_description
1 polymer ?
#
loop_
_entity_poly.entity_id
_entity_poly.type
_entity_poly.pdbx_seq_one_letter_code
_entity_poly.pdbx_strand_id
1 'polypeptide(L)'
;MDPHGQLARRFPLVSRFRPACLPLPDRVQALATLSETAASRTDQGLASAVYNQAALIASDVGLPDLARQLCHQHAAAYLHATPLPATAAIRALEPVVNLARLQIRAGHPDDGRNRLLRLFDAVTNGTADRFDDAHIPADLVQSEDDRREVRAWLWRVLLADGSRTLTGSGRWAEALAHTREHQGIGKRMFDGRQIAVVAALTSGDTEHAAEVIADTAAGEPWEHAVTACLHALCLRASTDLNHSQENKLEAALRAVPAEQGMTVFATRLRLTALDTIATPASRAAYRITNELHRGIVGTRDGFAAREVLDDSLFTGLAAPRQLQDCLDLVAACALGSGALPARLRSALDKALHRSDRVIRDSLSVP
;
A
#
# COMPACT_ATOMS: atom_id res chain seq x y z
N MET A 1 13.42 1.80 -20.55
CA MET A 1 13.43 1.54 -19.09
C MET A 1 13.33 0.05 -18.85
N ASP A 2 14.10 -0.54 -17.93
CA ASP A 2 13.95 -1.97 -17.61
C ASP A 2 12.60 -2.21 -16.89
N PRO A 3 11.68 -3.01 -17.46
CA PRO A 3 10.38 -3.29 -16.84
C PRO A 3 10.47 -4.00 -15.48
N HIS A 4 11.55 -4.75 -15.24
CA HIS A 4 11.78 -5.46 -13.97
C HIS A 4 12.69 -4.69 -13.00
N GLY A 5 13.24 -3.55 -13.43
CA GLY A 5 14.15 -2.74 -12.63
C GLY A 5 13.46 -2.10 -11.42
N GLN A 6 14.24 -1.81 -10.38
CA GLN A 6 13.75 -1.22 -9.12
C GLN A 6 12.96 0.08 -9.33
N LEU A 7 13.44 0.92 -10.26
CA LEU A 7 12.79 2.16 -10.64
C LEU A 7 11.35 1.95 -11.16
N ALA A 8 11.15 1.03 -12.10
CA ALA A 8 9.83 0.75 -12.66
C ALA A 8 8.89 0.24 -11.56
N ARG A 9 9.36 -0.70 -10.73
CA ARG A 9 8.57 -1.32 -9.65
C ARG A 9 8.06 -0.35 -8.58
N ARG A 10 8.61 0.87 -8.47
CA ARG A 10 8.07 1.89 -7.56
C ARG A 10 6.77 2.49 -8.03
N PHE A 11 6.47 2.44 -9.32
CA PHE A 11 5.22 2.91 -9.87
C PHE A 11 4.12 1.83 -9.78
N PRO A 12 2.85 2.22 -9.54
CA PRO A 12 2.39 3.59 -9.34
C PRO A 12 2.67 4.17 -7.93
N LEU A 13 3.14 5.41 -7.91
CA LEU A 13 3.34 6.26 -6.74
C LEU A 13 2.10 7.12 -6.52
N VAL A 14 1.24 6.69 -5.59
CA VAL A 14 0.05 7.47 -5.21
C VAL A 14 0.12 7.77 -3.72
N SER A 15 -0.21 9.01 -3.35
CA SER A 15 -0.29 9.44 -1.97
C SER A 15 -1.39 8.68 -1.25
N ARG A 16 -1.01 7.61 -0.53
CA ARG A 16 -1.92 6.74 0.20
C ARG A 16 -1.47 6.64 1.63
N PHE A 17 -2.41 6.92 2.53
CA PHE A 17 -2.17 6.81 3.95
C PHE A 17 -1.73 5.38 4.30
N ARG A 18 -0.61 5.30 5.01
CA ARG A 18 -0.11 4.07 5.61
C ARG A 18 0.37 4.40 7.03
N PRO A 19 -0.19 3.75 8.07
CA PRO A 19 0.31 3.93 9.43
C PRO A 19 1.81 3.66 9.48
N ALA A 20 2.54 4.49 10.23
CA ALA A 20 3.98 4.31 10.43
C ALA A 20 4.24 2.94 11.07
N CYS A 21 5.23 2.20 10.54
CA CYS A 21 5.70 1.00 11.20
C CYS A 21 6.61 1.40 12.37
N LEU A 22 6.01 1.77 13.49
CA LEU A 22 6.73 2.04 14.72
C LEU A 22 7.36 0.75 15.30
N PRO A 23 8.28 0.85 16.28
CA PRO A 23 8.76 -0.29 17.02
C PRO A 23 7.63 -1.18 17.54
N LEU A 24 7.85 -2.50 17.50
CA LEU A 24 6.80 -3.48 17.74
C LEU A 24 6.06 -3.30 19.08
N PRO A 25 6.73 -3.00 20.22
CA PRO A 25 6.03 -2.73 21.48
C PRO A 25 5.06 -1.55 21.39
N ASP A 26 5.44 -0.47 20.68
CA ASP A 26 4.63 0.73 20.52
C ASP A 26 3.35 0.42 19.71
N ARG A 27 3.49 -0.37 18.63
CA ARG A 27 2.35 -0.80 17.79
C ARG A 27 1.36 -1.67 18.57
N VAL A 28 1.85 -2.61 19.38
CA VAL A 28 0.99 -3.50 20.19
C VAL A 28 0.30 -2.72 21.31
N GLN A 29 1.00 -1.77 21.93
CA GLN A 29 0.40 -0.89 22.93
C GLN A 29 -0.70 0.01 22.32
N ALA A 30 -0.46 0.58 21.14
CA ALA A 30 -1.46 1.38 20.42
C ALA A 30 -2.72 0.57 20.10
N LEU A 31 -2.56 -0.71 19.70
CA LEU A 31 -3.68 -1.63 19.50
C LEU A 31 -4.48 -1.90 20.77
N ALA A 32 -3.80 -2.09 21.90
CA ALA A 32 -4.47 -2.28 23.19
C ALA A 32 -5.34 -1.07 23.53
N THR A 33 -4.80 0.15 23.42
CA THR A 33 -5.54 1.41 23.64
C THR A 33 -6.70 1.57 22.65
N LEU A 34 -6.50 1.22 21.38
CA LEU A 34 -7.54 1.27 20.35
C LEU A 34 -8.70 0.32 20.69
N SER A 35 -8.41 -0.88 21.19
CA SER A 35 -9.43 -1.85 21.62
C SER A 35 -10.25 -1.36 22.82
N GLU A 36 -9.62 -0.64 23.76
CA GLU A 36 -10.29 -0.02 24.92
C GLU A 36 -11.23 1.10 24.47
N THR A 37 -10.76 1.91 23.54
CA THR A 37 -11.56 2.99 22.95
C THR A 37 -12.75 2.42 22.19
N ALA A 38 -12.54 1.35 21.41
CA ALA A 38 -13.62 0.65 20.71
C ALA A 38 -14.69 0.12 21.68
N ALA A 39 -14.28 -0.52 22.78
CA ALA A 39 -15.21 -1.06 23.77
C ALA A 39 -15.97 0.02 24.55
N SER A 40 -15.27 1.07 25.00
CA SER A 40 -15.91 2.16 25.77
C SER A 40 -16.91 2.97 24.96
N ARG A 41 -16.76 3.00 23.63
CA ARG A 41 -17.65 3.74 22.71
C ARG A 41 -18.59 2.83 21.93
N THR A 42 -18.52 1.51 22.14
CA THR A 42 -19.21 0.52 21.30
C THR A 42 -18.96 0.76 19.80
N ASP A 43 -17.74 1.17 19.46
CA ASP A 43 -17.38 1.60 18.11
C ASP A 43 -16.89 0.40 17.28
N GLN A 44 -17.80 -0.11 16.45
CA GLN A 44 -17.53 -1.21 15.53
C GLN A 44 -16.40 -0.88 14.53
N GLY A 45 -16.25 0.37 14.12
CA GLY A 45 -15.20 0.79 13.19
C GLY A 45 -13.80 0.70 13.80
N LEU A 46 -13.65 1.17 15.04
CA LEU A 46 -12.38 1.03 15.78
C LEU A 46 -12.07 -0.43 16.09
N ALA A 47 -13.07 -1.25 16.41
CA ALA A 47 -12.89 -2.68 16.63
C ALA A 47 -12.41 -3.41 15.36
N SER A 48 -12.96 -3.06 14.19
CA SER A 48 -12.49 -3.58 12.90
C SER A 48 -11.04 -3.16 12.59
N ALA A 49 -10.69 -1.91 12.90
CA ALA A 49 -9.33 -1.41 12.74
C ALA A 49 -8.30 -2.17 13.60
N VAL A 50 -8.67 -2.62 14.82
CA VAL A 50 -7.82 -3.49 15.66
C VAL A 50 -7.49 -4.79 14.94
N TYR A 51 -8.49 -5.47 14.36
CA TYR A 51 -8.26 -6.70 13.60
C TYR A 51 -7.33 -6.49 12.40
N ASN A 52 -7.58 -5.44 11.60
CA ASN A 52 -6.76 -5.15 10.43
C ASN A 52 -5.31 -4.83 10.80
N GLN A 53 -5.09 -4.03 11.84
CA GLN A 53 -3.76 -3.68 12.31
C GLN A 53 -3.05 -4.88 12.96
N ALA A 54 -3.77 -5.76 13.66
CA ALA A 54 -3.22 -6.99 14.22
C ALA A 54 -2.75 -7.97 13.13
N ALA A 55 -3.57 -8.17 12.09
CA ALA A 55 -3.20 -8.97 10.92
C ALA A 55 -1.99 -8.37 10.18
N LEU A 56 -1.92 -7.04 10.10
CA LEU A 56 -0.76 -6.35 9.54
C LEU A 56 0.51 -6.57 10.39
N ILE A 57 0.44 -6.46 11.73
CA ILE A 57 1.57 -6.77 12.62
C ILE A 57 2.03 -8.21 12.40
N ALA A 58 1.12 -9.17 12.38
CA ALA A 58 1.47 -10.58 12.15
C ALA A 58 2.17 -10.76 10.79
N SER A 59 1.65 -10.13 9.73
CA SER A 59 2.29 -10.15 8.41
C SER A 59 3.67 -9.50 8.42
N ASP A 60 3.83 -8.36 9.10
CA ASP A 60 5.08 -7.60 9.15
C ASP A 60 6.17 -8.36 9.92
N VAL A 61 5.80 -9.03 11.02
CA VAL A 61 6.69 -9.86 11.83
C VAL A 61 7.11 -11.14 11.09
N GLY A 62 6.43 -11.51 9.99
CA GLY A 62 6.71 -12.75 9.26
C GLY A 62 5.99 -13.97 9.85
N LEU A 63 4.78 -13.77 10.38
CA LEU A 63 3.88 -14.83 10.87
C LEU A 63 2.67 -14.96 9.92
N PRO A 64 2.84 -15.49 8.69
CA PRO A 64 1.79 -15.51 7.68
C PRO A 64 0.56 -16.31 8.09
N ASP A 65 0.75 -17.39 8.85
CA ASP A 65 -0.37 -18.22 9.31
C ASP A 65 -1.22 -17.50 10.36
N LEU A 66 -0.57 -16.77 11.27
CA LEU A 66 -1.28 -15.91 12.22
C LEU A 66 -2.02 -14.79 11.47
N ALA A 67 -1.39 -14.13 10.50
CA ALA A 67 -2.03 -13.08 9.71
C ALA A 67 -3.29 -13.61 9.00
N ARG A 68 -3.20 -14.80 8.40
CA ARG A 68 -4.32 -15.49 7.74
C ARG A 68 -5.44 -15.83 8.73
N GLN A 69 -5.08 -16.41 9.88
CA GLN A 69 -6.03 -16.73 10.96
C GLN A 69 -6.80 -15.48 11.41
N LEU A 70 -6.10 -14.36 11.61
CA LEU A 70 -6.71 -13.09 12.03
C LEU A 70 -7.66 -12.52 10.96
N CYS A 71 -7.33 -12.65 9.67
CA CYS A 71 -8.26 -12.29 8.59
C CYS A 71 -9.52 -13.15 8.62
N HIS A 72 -9.40 -14.47 8.81
CA HIS A 72 -10.57 -15.35 8.91
C HIS A 72 -11.45 -15.02 10.10
N GLN A 73 -10.87 -14.80 11.28
CA GLN A 73 -11.60 -14.40 12.48
C GLN A 73 -12.33 -13.07 12.27
N HIS A 74 -11.66 -12.09 11.64
CA HIS A 74 -12.25 -10.80 11.35
C HIS A 74 -13.46 -10.93 10.40
N ALA A 75 -13.32 -11.70 9.31
CA ALA A 75 -14.44 -11.93 8.37
C ALA A 75 -15.62 -12.61 9.09
N ALA A 76 -15.35 -13.67 9.86
CA ALA A 76 -16.37 -14.42 10.59
C ALA A 76 -17.09 -13.58 11.67
N ALA A 77 -16.43 -12.56 12.23
CA ALA A 77 -17.04 -11.63 13.17
C ALA A 77 -18.20 -10.84 12.56
N TYR A 78 -18.24 -10.69 11.23
CA TYR A 78 -19.34 -10.01 10.52
C TYR A 78 -20.26 -10.98 9.78
N LEU A 79 -19.69 -11.93 9.05
CA LEU A 79 -20.44 -12.75 8.08
C LEU A 79 -21.51 -13.66 8.71
N HIS A 80 -21.45 -13.90 10.02
CA HIS A 80 -22.50 -14.63 10.74
C HIS A 80 -23.85 -13.88 10.81
N ALA A 81 -23.83 -12.56 10.59
CA ALA A 81 -25.00 -11.67 10.72
C ALA A 81 -25.51 -11.17 9.35
N THR A 82 -25.15 -11.84 8.25
CA THR A 82 -25.70 -11.50 6.93
C THR A 82 -27.22 -11.72 6.89
N PRO A 83 -27.97 -10.86 6.17
CA PRO A 83 -27.51 -9.77 5.30
C PRO A 83 -27.06 -8.50 6.06
N LEU A 84 -25.99 -7.86 5.58
CA LEU A 84 -25.34 -6.70 6.22
C LEU A 84 -25.64 -5.36 5.50
N PRO A 85 -25.68 -4.22 6.21
CA PRO A 85 -25.62 -2.92 5.56
C PRO A 85 -24.24 -2.69 4.92
N ALA A 86 -24.13 -1.80 3.93
CA ALA A 86 -22.93 -1.60 3.12
C ALA A 86 -21.64 -1.46 3.94
N THR A 87 -21.67 -0.63 4.99
CA THR A 87 -20.49 -0.36 5.81
C THR A 87 -20.00 -1.63 6.53
N ALA A 88 -20.92 -2.45 7.07
CA ALA A 88 -20.56 -3.69 7.75
C ALA A 88 -20.11 -4.77 6.74
N ALA A 89 -20.72 -4.82 5.55
CA ALA A 89 -20.26 -5.70 4.48
C ALA A 89 -18.85 -5.34 4.00
N ILE A 90 -18.51 -4.06 3.85
CA ILE A 90 -17.14 -3.62 3.53
C ILE A 90 -16.16 -4.09 4.61
N ARG A 91 -16.49 -3.93 5.90
CA ARG A 91 -15.66 -4.43 7.01
C ARG A 91 -15.53 -5.95 7.02
N ALA A 92 -16.58 -6.68 6.63
CA ALA A 92 -16.56 -8.13 6.47
C ALA A 92 -15.64 -8.60 5.32
N LEU A 93 -15.58 -7.82 4.24
CA LEU A 93 -14.81 -8.15 3.03
C LEU A 93 -13.37 -7.63 3.05
N GLU A 94 -13.07 -6.58 3.82
CA GLU A 94 -11.70 -6.08 3.97
C GLU A 94 -10.68 -7.17 4.37
N PRO A 95 -10.94 -8.06 5.36
CA PRO A 95 -10.04 -9.18 5.64
C PRO A 95 -9.92 -10.18 4.47
N VAL A 96 -10.95 -10.34 3.65
CA VAL A 96 -10.91 -11.22 2.45
C VAL A 96 -10.00 -10.62 1.38
N VAL A 97 -10.06 -9.30 1.19
CA VAL A 97 -9.08 -8.54 0.37
C VAL A 97 -7.68 -8.69 0.96
N ASN A 98 -7.52 -8.66 2.28
CA ASN A 98 -6.23 -8.85 2.92
C ASN A 98 -5.66 -10.26 2.71
N LEU A 99 -6.48 -11.32 2.60
CA LEU A 99 -6.03 -12.66 2.20
C LEU A 99 -5.39 -12.65 0.80
N ALA A 100 -5.99 -11.95 -0.17
CA ALA A 100 -5.39 -11.76 -1.49
C ALA A 100 -4.06 -10.99 -1.40
N ARG A 101 -3.99 -9.93 -0.58
CA ARG A 101 -2.75 -9.18 -0.33
C ARG A 101 -1.66 -10.01 0.34
N LEU A 102 -2.01 -10.99 1.16
CA LEU A 102 -1.05 -11.95 1.73
C LEU A 102 -0.46 -12.85 0.64
N GLN A 103 -1.26 -13.35 -0.31
CA GLN A 103 -0.75 -14.13 -1.44
C GLN A 103 0.21 -13.32 -2.31
N ILE A 104 -0.13 -12.05 -2.60
CA ILE A 104 0.75 -11.15 -3.35
C ILE A 104 2.09 -10.98 -2.64
N ARG A 105 2.07 -10.76 -1.32
CA ARG A 105 3.30 -10.64 -0.51
C ARG A 105 4.10 -11.94 -0.41
N ALA A 106 3.45 -13.08 -0.52
CA ALA A 106 4.10 -14.39 -0.52
C ALA A 106 4.73 -14.76 -1.88
N GLY A 107 4.67 -13.87 -2.88
CA GLY A 107 5.21 -14.15 -4.22
C GLY A 107 4.23 -14.87 -5.14
N HIS A 108 2.93 -14.85 -4.82
CA HIS A 108 1.86 -15.40 -5.65
C HIS A 108 0.93 -14.27 -6.18
N PRO A 109 1.45 -13.34 -7.00
CA PRO A 109 0.71 -12.15 -7.42
C PRO A 109 -0.52 -12.48 -8.29
N ASP A 110 -0.42 -13.48 -9.17
CA ASP A 110 -1.54 -13.91 -10.02
C ASP A 110 -2.68 -14.53 -9.21
N ASP A 111 -2.35 -15.39 -8.23
CA ASP A 111 -3.36 -15.97 -7.33
C ASP A 111 -4.07 -14.89 -6.52
N GLY A 112 -3.32 -13.92 -6.00
CA GLY A 112 -3.88 -12.76 -5.33
C GLY A 112 -4.81 -11.95 -6.24
N ARG A 113 -4.39 -11.66 -7.48
CA ARG A 113 -5.21 -10.93 -8.46
C ARG A 113 -6.49 -11.69 -8.81
N ASN A 114 -6.39 -12.98 -9.09
CA ASN A 114 -7.54 -13.82 -9.43
C ASN A 114 -8.57 -13.89 -8.29
N ARG A 115 -8.10 -13.91 -7.04
CA ARG A 115 -9.00 -13.83 -5.86
C ARG A 115 -9.73 -12.48 -5.79
N LEU A 116 -9.07 -11.37 -6.10
CA LEU A 116 -9.74 -10.06 -6.13
C LEU A 116 -10.80 -9.97 -7.24
N LEU A 117 -10.49 -10.50 -8.43
CA LEU A 117 -11.44 -10.57 -9.55
C LEU A 117 -12.67 -11.43 -9.19
N ARG A 118 -12.45 -12.64 -8.68
CA ARG A 118 -13.54 -13.52 -8.22
C ARG A 118 -14.41 -12.88 -7.16
N LEU A 119 -13.81 -12.18 -6.19
CA LEU A 119 -14.58 -11.49 -5.14
C LEU A 119 -15.44 -10.35 -5.73
N PHE A 120 -14.86 -9.58 -6.65
CA PHE A 120 -15.59 -8.53 -7.37
C PHE A 120 -16.76 -9.10 -8.17
N ASP A 121 -16.55 -10.20 -8.90
CA ASP A 121 -17.58 -10.86 -9.70
C ASP A 121 -18.68 -11.46 -8.82
N ALA A 122 -18.32 -12.13 -7.72
CA ALA A 122 -19.28 -12.73 -6.80
C ALA A 122 -20.22 -11.67 -6.20
N VAL A 123 -19.67 -10.56 -5.71
CA VAL A 123 -20.47 -9.45 -5.17
C VAL A 123 -21.28 -8.74 -6.25
N THR A 124 -20.72 -8.58 -7.46
CA THR A 124 -21.41 -7.92 -8.57
C THR A 124 -22.63 -8.72 -9.03
N ASN A 125 -22.51 -10.04 -9.09
CA ASN A 125 -23.55 -10.94 -9.58
C ASN A 125 -24.45 -11.50 -8.47
N GLY A 126 -24.17 -11.18 -7.21
CA GLY A 126 -24.92 -11.71 -6.06
C GLY A 126 -24.78 -13.23 -5.93
N THR A 127 -23.61 -13.79 -6.23
CA THR A 127 -23.35 -15.23 -6.12
C THR A 127 -22.50 -15.53 -4.88
N ALA A 128 -22.71 -16.72 -4.32
CA ALA A 128 -21.88 -17.20 -3.23
C ALA A 128 -20.51 -17.66 -3.75
N ASP A 129 -19.45 -17.41 -3.00
CA ASP A 129 -18.11 -17.91 -3.30
C ASP A 129 -17.34 -18.22 -1.99
N ARG A 130 -16.21 -18.93 -2.11
CA ARG A 130 -15.36 -19.33 -1.00
C ARG A 130 -13.91 -18.89 -1.22
N PHE A 131 -13.35 -18.22 -0.20
CA PHE A 131 -11.98 -17.73 -0.15
C PHE A 131 -11.27 -18.32 1.06
N ASP A 132 -10.51 -19.39 0.81
CA ASP A 132 -9.94 -20.25 1.86
C ASP A 132 -11.06 -20.74 2.81
N ASP A 133 -11.06 -20.34 4.09
CA ASP A 133 -12.11 -20.67 5.06
C ASP A 133 -13.22 -19.62 5.19
N ALA A 134 -13.15 -18.51 4.44
CA ALA A 134 -14.21 -17.50 4.42
C ALA A 134 -15.26 -17.84 3.35
N HIS A 135 -16.51 -18.05 3.78
CA HIS A 135 -17.66 -18.18 2.89
C HIS A 135 -18.35 -16.84 2.72
N ILE A 136 -18.44 -16.37 1.47
CA ILE A 136 -19.16 -15.14 1.12
C ILE A 136 -20.53 -15.57 0.58
N PRO A 137 -21.61 -15.26 1.30
CA PRO A 137 -22.95 -15.69 0.88
C PRO A 137 -23.48 -14.80 -0.26
N ALA A 138 -24.41 -15.34 -1.04
CA ALA A 138 -25.07 -14.64 -2.14
C ALA A 138 -25.88 -13.42 -1.65
N ASP A 139 -26.47 -13.55 -0.46
CA ASP A 139 -27.23 -12.53 0.27
C ASP A 139 -26.35 -11.75 1.26
N LEU A 140 -25.13 -11.40 0.87
CA LEU A 140 -24.18 -10.64 1.69
C LEU A 140 -24.77 -9.33 2.25
N VAL A 141 -25.60 -8.64 1.47
CA VAL A 141 -26.09 -7.29 1.78
C VAL A 141 -27.62 -7.19 1.82
N GLN A 142 -28.12 -6.23 2.58
CA GLN A 142 -29.56 -6.03 2.83
C GLN A 142 -30.32 -5.48 1.62
N SER A 143 -29.65 -4.73 0.74
CA SER A 143 -30.28 -4.07 -0.39
C SER A 143 -29.37 -4.00 -1.62
N GLU A 144 -29.97 -3.72 -2.79
CA GLU A 144 -29.22 -3.41 -4.01
C GLU A 144 -28.38 -2.13 -3.90
N ASP A 145 -28.81 -1.17 -3.08
CA ASP A 145 -28.09 0.08 -2.84
C ASP A 145 -26.80 -0.22 -2.06
N ASP A 146 -26.90 -1.05 -1.02
CA ASP A 146 -25.73 -1.53 -0.30
C ASP A 146 -24.78 -2.29 -1.22
N ARG A 147 -25.32 -3.14 -2.11
CA ARG A 147 -24.51 -3.89 -3.09
C ARG A 147 -23.74 -2.95 -4.01
N ARG A 148 -24.37 -1.88 -4.50
CA ARG A 148 -23.69 -0.89 -5.36
C ARG A 148 -22.55 -0.19 -4.63
N GLU A 149 -22.72 0.14 -3.36
CA GLU A 149 -21.67 0.74 -2.53
C GLU A 149 -20.48 -0.21 -2.32
N VAL A 150 -20.76 -1.46 -1.92
CA VAL A 150 -19.72 -2.50 -1.75
C VAL A 150 -18.99 -2.76 -3.07
N ARG A 151 -19.72 -2.85 -4.19
CA ARG A 151 -19.13 -3.01 -5.52
C ARG A 151 -18.22 -1.83 -5.90
N ALA A 152 -18.64 -0.59 -5.63
CA ALA A 152 -17.82 0.58 -5.90
C ALA A 152 -16.55 0.63 -5.03
N TRP A 153 -16.60 0.10 -3.80
CA TRP A 153 -15.41 -0.11 -2.98
C TRP A 153 -14.49 -1.20 -3.55
N LEU A 154 -15.02 -2.39 -3.92
CA LEU A 154 -14.22 -3.47 -4.51
C LEU A 154 -13.60 -3.07 -5.86
N TRP A 155 -14.31 -2.29 -6.69
CA TRP A 155 -13.75 -1.77 -7.93
C TRP A 155 -12.50 -0.90 -7.68
N ARG A 156 -12.52 -0.04 -6.65
CA ARG A 156 -11.33 0.73 -6.25
C ARG A 156 -10.20 -0.16 -5.77
N VAL A 157 -10.51 -1.23 -5.02
CA VAL A 157 -9.52 -2.24 -4.61
C VAL A 157 -8.91 -2.93 -5.84
N LEU A 158 -9.72 -3.33 -6.82
CA LEU A 158 -9.26 -4.01 -8.03
C LEU A 158 -8.36 -3.13 -8.91
N LEU A 159 -8.71 -1.84 -9.05
CA LEU A 159 -7.86 -0.88 -9.74
C LEU A 159 -6.53 -0.68 -9.01
N ALA A 160 -6.58 -0.56 -7.68
CA ALA A 160 -5.42 -0.32 -6.85
C ALA A 160 -4.48 -1.53 -6.77
N ASP A 161 -4.97 -2.65 -6.26
CA ASP A 161 -4.17 -3.80 -5.93
C ASP A 161 -3.98 -4.69 -7.16
N GLY A 162 -5.01 -4.84 -8.00
CA GLY A 162 -4.92 -5.61 -9.25
C GLY A 162 -3.86 -5.05 -10.19
N SER A 163 -3.81 -3.73 -10.41
CA SER A 163 -2.76 -3.12 -11.22
C SER A 163 -1.37 -3.30 -10.60
N ARG A 164 -1.22 -3.12 -9.28
CA ARG A 164 0.06 -3.30 -8.57
C ARG A 164 0.64 -4.70 -8.67
N THR A 165 -0.21 -5.74 -8.73
CA THR A 165 0.30 -7.12 -8.94
C THR A 165 1.02 -7.27 -10.28
N LEU A 166 0.48 -6.63 -11.33
CA LEU A 166 1.03 -6.68 -12.68
C LEU A 166 2.28 -5.80 -12.78
N THR A 167 2.22 -4.55 -12.29
CA THR A 167 3.36 -3.62 -12.34
C THR A 167 4.54 -4.09 -11.51
N GLY A 168 4.30 -4.67 -10.32
CA GLY A 168 5.34 -5.24 -9.48
C GLY A 168 6.09 -6.42 -10.13
N SER A 169 5.43 -7.12 -11.05
CA SER A 169 6.00 -8.22 -11.83
C SER A 169 6.62 -7.78 -13.17
N GLY A 170 6.64 -6.47 -13.46
CA GLY A 170 7.13 -5.91 -14.72
C GLY A 170 6.17 -6.09 -15.92
N ARG A 171 4.94 -6.54 -15.69
CA ARG A 171 3.93 -6.81 -16.73
C ARG A 171 3.14 -5.55 -17.09
N TRP A 172 3.85 -4.52 -17.57
CA TRP A 172 3.29 -3.18 -17.78
C TRP A 172 2.22 -3.11 -18.86
N ALA A 173 2.38 -3.84 -19.96
CA ALA A 173 1.37 -3.91 -21.02
C ALA A 173 0.05 -4.52 -20.50
N GLU A 174 0.13 -5.56 -19.68
CA GLU A 174 -1.04 -6.18 -19.06
C GLU A 174 -1.66 -5.27 -17.99
N ALA A 175 -0.85 -4.55 -17.21
CA ALA A 175 -1.34 -3.55 -16.26
C ALA A 175 -2.12 -2.43 -16.97
N LEU A 176 -1.65 -2.01 -18.15
CA LEU A 176 -2.33 -1.02 -18.99
C LEU A 176 -3.64 -1.57 -19.54
N ALA A 177 -3.66 -2.81 -20.04
CA ALA A 177 -4.87 -3.47 -20.50
C ALA A 177 -5.91 -3.61 -19.37
N HIS A 178 -5.50 -4.11 -18.20
CA HIS A 178 -6.34 -4.24 -16.99
C HIS A 178 -6.97 -2.89 -16.60
N THR A 179 -6.16 -1.83 -16.61
CA THR A 179 -6.64 -0.49 -16.24
C THR A 179 -7.60 0.06 -17.29
N ARG A 180 -7.38 -0.19 -18.59
CA ARG A 180 -8.32 0.22 -19.66
C ARG A 180 -9.65 -0.51 -19.55
N GLU A 181 -9.63 -1.83 -19.37
CA GLU A 181 -10.82 -2.67 -19.20
C GLU A 181 -11.71 -2.16 -18.06
N HIS A 182 -11.09 -1.76 -16.95
CA HIS A 182 -11.80 -1.25 -15.77
C HIS A 182 -11.96 0.28 -15.75
N GLN A 183 -11.71 0.97 -16.88
CA GLN A 183 -11.84 2.42 -17.04
C GLN A 183 -11.06 3.26 -16.02
N GLY A 184 -9.90 2.77 -15.58
CA GLY A 184 -9.07 3.38 -14.54
C GLY A 184 -8.12 4.49 -15.01
N ILE A 185 -8.14 4.89 -16.29
CA ILE A 185 -7.27 5.96 -16.83
C ILE A 185 -8.03 7.29 -16.80
N GLY A 186 -7.79 8.09 -15.76
CA GLY A 186 -8.34 9.44 -15.61
C GLY A 186 -7.51 10.54 -16.30
N LYS A 187 -7.82 11.82 -16.02
CA LYS A 187 -7.05 12.99 -16.51
C LYS A 187 -5.92 13.44 -15.58
N ARG A 188 -5.93 12.97 -14.33
CA ARG A 188 -4.99 13.33 -13.25
C ARG A 188 -3.91 12.26 -13.06
N MET A 189 -2.82 12.58 -12.37
CA MET A 189 -1.63 11.71 -12.24
C MET A 189 -1.80 10.60 -11.18
N PHE A 190 -2.89 9.84 -11.28
CA PHE A 190 -3.17 8.65 -10.46
C PHE A 190 -2.61 7.36 -11.09
N ASP A 191 -2.92 6.20 -10.49
CA ASP A 191 -2.40 4.89 -10.87
C ASP A 191 -2.43 4.66 -12.40
N GLY A 192 -3.58 4.87 -13.04
CA GLY A 192 -3.76 4.54 -14.46
C GLY A 192 -2.93 5.39 -15.43
N ARG A 193 -2.73 6.69 -15.16
CA ARG A 193 -1.86 7.53 -16.01
C ARG A 193 -0.39 7.17 -15.84
N GLN A 194 0.04 6.89 -14.61
CA GLN A 194 1.40 6.45 -14.36
C GLN A 194 1.69 5.11 -15.05
N ILE A 195 0.73 4.17 -15.02
CA ILE A 195 0.84 2.90 -15.75
C ILE A 195 1.00 3.13 -17.26
N ALA A 196 0.20 4.03 -17.85
CA ALA A 196 0.30 4.35 -19.27
C ALA A 196 1.70 4.89 -19.64
N VAL A 197 2.22 5.85 -18.86
CA VAL A 197 3.56 6.42 -19.09
C VAL A 197 4.65 5.34 -18.96
N VAL A 198 4.64 4.55 -17.89
CA VAL A 198 5.68 3.53 -17.66
C VAL A 198 5.58 2.38 -18.68
N ALA A 199 4.38 1.99 -19.10
CA ALA A 199 4.19 1.01 -20.17
C ALA A 199 4.80 1.50 -21.51
N ALA A 200 4.65 2.78 -21.82
CA ALA A 200 5.28 3.39 -22.99
C ALA A 200 6.81 3.41 -22.86
N LEU A 201 7.35 3.86 -21.72
CA LEU A 201 8.80 3.90 -21.44
C LEU A 201 9.49 2.53 -21.41
N THR A 202 8.77 1.49 -20.99
CA THR A 202 9.28 0.10 -21.00
C THR A 202 9.21 -0.53 -22.39
N SER A 203 8.32 -0.06 -23.25
CA SER A 203 8.23 -0.46 -24.66
C SER A 203 9.14 0.36 -25.59
N GLY A 204 9.84 1.37 -25.06
CA GLY A 204 10.69 2.28 -25.83
C GLY A 204 9.94 3.41 -26.53
N ASP A 205 8.64 3.56 -26.30
CA ASP A 205 7.80 4.62 -26.89
C ASP A 205 7.87 5.88 -26.01
N THR A 206 8.97 6.61 -26.13
CA THR A 206 9.22 7.84 -25.36
C THR A 206 8.35 9.00 -25.80
N GLU A 207 7.92 9.02 -27.07
CA GLU A 207 7.04 10.05 -27.63
C GLU A 207 5.65 9.95 -26.99
N HIS A 208 5.05 8.75 -27.01
CA HIS A 208 3.75 8.55 -26.36
C HIS A 208 3.81 8.80 -24.85
N ALA A 209 4.90 8.40 -24.18
CA ALA A 209 5.10 8.72 -22.77
C ALA A 209 5.06 10.24 -22.51
N ALA A 210 5.72 11.02 -23.37
CA ALA A 210 5.73 12.48 -23.27
C ALA A 210 4.35 13.11 -23.57
N GLU A 211 3.62 12.59 -24.55
CA GLU A 211 2.24 13.01 -24.85
C GLU A 211 1.31 12.81 -23.65
N VAL A 212 1.33 11.62 -23.03
CA VAL A 212 0.49 11.32 -21.86
C VAL A 212 0.82 12.25 -20.69
N ILE A 213 2.10 12.60 -20.50
CA ILE A 213 2.53 13.58 -19.50
C ILE A 213 2.01 14.97 -19.82
N ALA A 214 2.16 15.43 -21.07
CA ALA A 214 1.71 16.75 -21.52
C ALA A 214 0.18 16.92 -21.39
N ASP A 215 -0.57 15.86 -21.66
CA ASP A 215 -2.03 15.82 -21.55
C ASP A 215 -2.53 15.63 -20.11
N THR A 216 -1.64 15.53 -19.12
CA THR A 216 -2.03 15.35 -17.72
C THR A 216 -2.48 16.67 -17.11
N ALA A 217 -3.70 16.68 -16.57
CA ALA A 217 -4.23 17.84 -15.86
C ALA A 217 -3.42 18.11 -14.58
N ALA A 218 -3.22 19.40 -14.27
CA ALA A 218 -2.60 19.83 -13.02
C ALA A 218 -3.36 19.27 -11.81
N GLY A 219 -2.63 19.02 -10.73
CA GLY A 219 -3.13 18.32 -9.56
C GLY A 219 -2.58 18.86 -8.25
N GLU A 220 -2.53 18.00 -7.25
CA GLU A 220 -1.94 18.29 -5.94
C GLU A 220 -0.40 18.34 -6.03
N PRO A 221 0.30 18.92 -5.03
CA PRO A 221 1.76 18.98 -5.04
C PRO A 221 2.45 17.63 -5.23
N TRP A 222 1.88 16.55 -4.68
CA TRP A 222 2.42 15.21 -4.84
C TRP A 222 2.27 14.70 -6.29
N GLU A 223 1.18 15.03 -6.99
CA GLU A 223 1.00 14.68 -8.41
C GLU A 223 2.03 15.40 -9.26
N HIS A 224 2.27 16.69 -9.00
CA HIS A 224 3.30 17.46 -9.71
C HIS A 224 4.69 16.85 -9.52
N ALA A 225 5.01 16.37 -8.31
CA ALA A 225 6.29 15.72 -8.04
C ALA A 225 6.43 14.37 -8.75
N VAL A 226 5.36 13.56 -8.83
CA VAL A 226 5.34 12.32 -9.60
C VAL A 226 5.46 12.59 -11.10
N THR A 227 4.72 13.58 -11.62
CA THR A 227 4.82 14.03 -13.02
C THR A 227 6.24 14.50 -13.34
N ALA A 228 6.88 15.25 -12.44
CA ALA A 228 8.27 15.68 -12.61
C ALA A 228 9.25 14.50 -12.67
N CYS A 229 9.07 13.47 -11.82
CA CYS A 229 9.86 12.24 -11.90
C CYS A 229 9.68 11.54 -13.25
N LEU A 230 8.44 11.32 -13.68
CA LEU A 230 8.15 10.66 -14.96
C LEU A 230 8.66 11.45 -16.16
N HIS A 231 8.56 12.78 -16.14
CA HIS A 231 9.11 13.65 -17.18
C HIS A 231 10.64 13.56 -17.22
N ALA A 232 11.31 13.58 -16.07
CA ALA A 232 12.76 13.39 -15.99
C ALA A 232 13.20 12.00 -16.51
N LEU A 233 12.40 10.96 -16.29
CA LEU A 233 12.63 9.63 -16.86
C LEU A 233 12.46 9.59 -18.38
N CYS A 234 11.49 10.31 -18.92
CA CYS A 234 11.33 10.46 -20.38
C CYS A 234 12.55 11.14 -21.00
N LEU A 235 13.04 12.22 -20.39
CA LEU A 235 14.24 12.91 -20.85
C LEU A 235 15.48 12.00 -20.82
N ARG A 236 15.63 11.22 -19.74
CA ARG A 236 16.73 10.26 -19.57
C ARG A 236 16.75 9.12 -20.56
N ALA A 237 15.61 8.77 -21.14
CA ALA A 237 15.59 7.80 -22.21
C ALA A 237 16.32 8.28 -23.47
N SER A 238 16.51 9.60 -23.62
CA SER A 238 17.16 10.22 -24.78
C SER A 238 18.49 10.92 -24.45
N THR A 239 18.65 11.49 -23.25
CA THR A 239 19.86 12.21 -22.83
C THR A 239 19.97 12.33 -21.31
N ASP A 240 21.19 12.46 -20.77
CA ASP A 240 21.38 12.68 -19.33
C ASP A 240 20.77 14.00 -18.84
N LEU A 241 20.38 14.02 -17.56
CA LEU A 241 19.85 15.23 -16.94
C LEU A 241 20.97 16.23 -16.67
N ASN A 242 20.72 17.49 -17.02
CA ASN A 242 21.58 18.59 -16.60
C ASN A 242 21.21 19.12 -15.20
N HIS A 243 22.10 19.91 -14.61
CA HIS A 243 21.89 20.49 -13.27
C HIS A 243 20.61 21.30 -13.11
N SER A 244 20.13 21.97 -14.17
CA SER A 244 18.86 22.72 -14.11
C SER A 244 17.67 21.76 -13.97
N GLN A 245 17.67 20.64 -14.69
CA GLN A 245 16.65 19.61 -14.60
C GLN A 245 16.70 18.89 -13.25
N GLU A 246 17.88 18.56 -12.73
CA GLU A 246 18.04 18.01 -11.37
C GLU A 246 17.46 18.95 -10.31
N ASN A 247 17.79 20.25 -10.37
CA ASN A 247 17.30 21.25 -9.42
C ASN A 247 15.77 21.44 -9.49
N LYS A 248 15.17 21.36 -10.69
CA LYS A 248 13.71 21.39 -10.86
C LYS A 248 13.03 20.18 -10.22
N LEU A 249 13.60 18.98 -10.40
CA LEU A 249 13.09 17.78 -9.77
C LEU A 249 13.14 17.90 -8.24
N GLU A 250 14.28 18.33 -7.67
CA GLU A 250 14.37 18.58 -6.23
C GLU A 250 13.36 19.61 -5.72
N ALA A 251 13.14 20.70 -6.48
CA ALA A 251 12.16 21.71 -6.09
C ALA A 251 10.74 21.13 -6.04
N ALA A 252 10.39 20.26 -6.97
CA ALA A 252 9.10 19.56 -6.96
C ALA A 252 8.98 18.62 -5.74
N LEU A 253 10.04 17.90 -5.38
CA LEU A 253 10.05 17.05 -4.18
C LEU A 253 9.86 17.85 -2.88
N ARG A 254 10.50 19.01 -2.76
CA ARG A 254 10.39 19.90 -1.59
C ARG A 254 9.00 20.52 -1.46
N ALA A 255 8.26 20.66 -2.56
CA ALA A 255 6.90 21.18 -2.55
C ALA A 255 5.87 20.19 -2.00
N VAL A 256 6.22 18.90 -1.86
CA VAL A 256 5.34 17.89 -1.27
C VAL A 256 5.27 18.06 0.25
N PRO A 257 4.09 18.34 0.84
CA PRO A 257 3.95 18.50 2.27
C PRO A 257 4.37 17.26 3.06
N ALA A 258 4.95 17.49 4.24
CA ALA A 258 5.21 16.42 5.20
C ALA A 258 3.93 16.13 5.98
N GLU A 259 3.22 15.06 5.61
CA GLU A 259 1.97 14.64 6.24
C GLU A 259 2.15 13.33 7.01
N GLN A 260 1.50 13.25 8.18
CA GLN A 260 1.48 12.02 8.96
C GLN A 260 0.83 10.88 8.16
N GLY A 261 1.48 9.72 8.15
CA GLY A 261 1.03 8.56 7.39
C GLY A 261 1.37 8.58 5.90
N MET A 262 2.13 9.58 5.42
CA MET A 262 2.62 9.64 4.04
C MET A 262 4.12 9.34 3.89
N THR A 263 4.79 8.90 4.98
CA THR A 263 6.24 8.64 5.01
C THR A 263 6.69 7.67 3.93
N VAL A 264 6.02 6.52 3.78
CA VAL A 264 6.41 5.52 2.77
C VAL A 264 6.27 6.05 1.34
N PHE A 265 5.20 6.79 1.06
CA PHE A 265 5.03 7.46 -0.24
C PHE A 265 6.16 8.47 -0.48
N ALA A 266 6.44 9.33 0.49
CA ALA A 266 7.47 10.35 0.41
C ALA A 266 8.88 9.74 0.24
N THR A 267 9.16 8.60 0.89
CA THR A 267 10.39 7.83 0.74
C THR A 267 10.51 7.26 -0.67
N ARG A 268 9.49 6.55 -1.17
CA ARG A 268 9.51 5.98 -2.52
C ARG A 268 9.63 7.02 -3.62
N LEU A 269 8.97 8.16 -3.45
CA LEU A 269 9.07 9.29 -4.37
C LEU A 269 10.51 9.84 -4.43
N ARG A 270 11.15 10.03 -3.27
CA ARG A 270 12.55 10.47 -3.20
C ARG A 270 13.54 9.44 -3.73
N LEU A 271 13.34 8.16 -3.45
CA LEU A 271 14.15 7.08 -4.03
C LEU A 271 13.99 7.02 -5.56
N THR A 272 12.77 7.23 -6.07
CA THR A 272 12.52 7.33 -7.51
C THR A 272 13.31 8.48 -8.12
N ALA A 273 13.34 9.64 -7.47
CA ALA A 273 14.14 10.77 -7.92
C ALA A 273 15.66 10.51 -7.82
N LEU A 274 16.12 9.82 -6.77
CA LEU A 274 17.52 9.43 -6.60
C LEU A 274 18.00 8.55 -7.75
N ASP A 275 17.23 7.50 -8.07
CA ASP A 275 17.46 6.61 -9.22
C ASP A 275 17.30 7.31 -10.56
N THR A 276 16.50 8.38 -10.60
CA THR A 276 16.36 9.23 -11.77
C THR A 276 17.60 10.10 -11.97
N ILE A 277 18.29 10.52 -10.92
CA ILE A 277 19.49 11.38 -11.04
C ILE A 277 20.74 10.55 -11.36
N ALA A 278 20.87 9.34 -10.78
CA ALA A 278 21.84 8.28 -11.06
C ALA A 278 23.30 8.66 -11.41
N THR A 279 23.77 9.84 -10.99
CA THR A 279 25.18 10.21 -10.99
C THR A 279 25.64 10.25 -9.54
N PRO A 280 26.44 9.27 -9.06
CA PRO A 280 26.87 9.19 -7.66
C PRO A 280 27.63 10.43 -7.16
N ALA A 281 28.22 11.21 -8.07
CA ALA A 281 28.88 12.48 -7.75
C ALA A 281 27.92 13.69 -7.68
N SER A 282 26.64 13.52 -7.97
CA SER A 282 25.67 14.62 -7.97
C SER A 282 25.41 15.12 -6.55
N ARG A 283 25.60 16.43 -6.34
CA ARG A 283 25.25 17.09 -5.07
C ARG A 283 23.77 16.89 -4.72
N ALA A 284 22.91 16.72 -5.74
CA ALA A 284 21.50 16.43 -5.53
C ALA A 284 21.26 15.06 -4.90
N ALA A 285 21.99 14.04 -5.35
CA ALA A 285 21.90 12.69 -4.81
C ALA A 285 22.27 12.63 -3.32
N TYR A 286 23.33 13.33 -2.90
CA TYR A 286 23.70 13.44 -1.49
C TYR A 286 22.66 14.19 -0.64
N ARG A 287 22.04 15.24 -1.18
CA ARG A 287 20.97 15.97 -0.47
C ARG A 287 19.75 15.08 -0.25
N ILE A 288 19.29 14.40 -1.30
CA ILE A 288 18.14 13.48 -1.23
C ILE A 288 18.40 12.36 -0.22
N THR A 289 19.60 11.76 -0.24
CA THR A 289 20.01 10.70 0.70
C THR A 289 19.94 11.19 2.16
N ASN A 290 20.46 12.37 2.45
CA ASN A 290 20.40 12.95 3.80
C ASN A 290 18.98 13.31 4.24
N GLU A 291 18.14 13.82 3.33
CA GLU A 291 16.73 14.10 3.62
C GLU A 291 15.93 12.83 3.88
N LEU A 292 16.17 11.76 3.11
CA LEU A 292 15.60 10.44 3.32
C LEU A 292 15.92 9.91 4.72
N HIS A 293 17.20 9.87 5.10
CA HIS A 293 17.62 9.44 6.44
C HIS A 293 16.98 10.27 7.55
N ARG A 294 16.99 11.61 7.43
CA ARG A 294 16.37 12.51 8.42
C ARG A 294 14.87 12.23 8.58
N GLY A 295 14.16 12.05 7.47
CA GLY A 295 12.73 11.74 7.48
C GLY A 295 12.42 10.40 8.15
N ILE A 296 13.23 9.38 7.88
CA ILE A 296 13.09 8.04 8.46
C ILE A 296 13.31 8.07 9.97
N VAL A 297 14.41 8.67 10.44
CA VAL A 297 14.71 8.78 11.87
C VAL A 297 13.65 9.63 12.59
N GLY A 298 13.23 10.75 11.98
CA GLY A 298 12.22 11.64 12.57
C GLY A 298 10.85 11.00 12.71
N THR A 299 10.46 10.11 11.79
CA THR A 299 9.16 9.41 11.82
C THR A 299 9.22 8.05 12.50
N ARG A 300 10.41 7.50 12.70
CA ARG A 300 10.65 6.15 13.25
C ARG A 300 9.88 5.07 12.48
N ASP A 301 9.78 5.21 11.15
CA ASP A 301 9.03 4.30 10.30
C ASP A 301 9.92 3.19 9.73
N GLY A 302 9.80 1.98 10.27
CA GLY A 302 10.53 0.79 9.81
C GLY A 302 10.24 0.40 8.37
N PHE A 303 9.06 0.73 7.81
CA PHE A 303 8.80 0.48 6.39
C PHE A 303 9.67 1.36 5.51
N ALA A 304 9.79 2.64 5.87
CA ALA A 304 10.64 3.58 5.14
C ALA A 304 12.13 3.23 5.28
N ALA A 305 12.56 2.77 6.47
CA ALA A 305 13.91 2.28 6.70
C ALA A 305 14.25 1.05 5.84
N ARG A 306 13.33 0.09 5.73
CA ARG A 306 13.52 -1.08 4.84
C ARG A 306 13.63 -0.68 3.38
N GLU A 307 12.78 0.23 2.90
CA GLU A 307 12.79 0.67 1.50
C GLU A 307 14.12 1.31 1.08
N VAL A 308 14.78 2.06 1.97
CA VAL A 308 16.09 2.66 1.66
C VAL A 308 17.25 1.67 1.79
N LEU A 309 17.14 0.67 2.67
CA LEU A 309 18.13 -0.41 2.78
C LEU A 309 18.09 -1.35 1.57
N ASP A 310 16.92 -1.50 0.94
CA ASP A 310 16.75 -2.26 -0.30
C ASP A 310 17.22 -1.47 -1.55
N ASP A 311 17.64 -0.21 -1.42
CA ASP A 311 18.07 0.65 -2.53
C ASP A 311 19.60 0.74 -2.64
N SER A 312 20.14 0.34 -3.79
CA SER A 312 21.60 0.29 -4.00
C SER A 312 22.26 1.68 -4.04
N LEU A 313 21.57 2.71 -4.54
CA LEU A 313 22.13 4.05 -4.61
C LEU A 313 22.17 4.71 -3.23
N PHE A 314 21.08 4.57 -2.46
CA PHE A 314 21.04 5.02 -1.08
C PHE A 314 22.14 4.34 -0.26
N THR A 315 22.25 3.01 -0.34
CA THR A 315 23.26 2.27 0.44
C THR A 315 24.70 2.61 0.03
N GLY A 316 24.93 2.93 -1.25
CA GLY A 316 26.24 3.40 -1.73
C GLY A 316 26.61 4.84 -1.32
N LEU A 317 25.61 5.70 -1.07
CA LEU A 317 25.82 7.13 -0.74
C LEU A 317 25.71 7.45 0.75
N ALA A 318 24.95 6.65 1.50
CA ALA A 318 24.69 6.87 2.91
C ALA A 318 25.95 6.65 3.75
N ALA A 319 26.12 7.46 4.80
CA ALA A 319 27.19 7.26 5.77
C ALA A 319 26.94 5.99 6.59
N PRO A 320 27.98 5.29 7.10
CA PRO A 320 27.82 4.06 7.88
C PRO A 320 26.86 4.18 9.07
N ARG A 321 26.86 5.34 9.76
CA ARG A 321 25.91 5.60 10.85
C ARG A 321 24.46 5.66 10.37
N GLN A 322 24.20 6.25 9.20
CA GLN A 322 22.86 6.33 8.63
C GLN A 322 22.30 4.95 8.29
N LEU A 323 23.16 4.06 7.79
CA LEU A 323 22.81 2.66 7.54
C LEU A 323 22.50 1.93 8.84
N GLN A 324 23.34 2.11 9.87
CA GLN A 324 23.12 1.49 11.17
C GLN A 324 21.80 1.95 11.81
N ASP A 325 21.49 3.25 11.77
CA ASP A 325 20.22 3.78 12.29
C ASP A 325 19.00 3.11 11.60
N CYS A 326 19.09 2.91 10.28
CA CYS A 326 18.01 2.25 9.52
C CYS A 326 17.89 0.76 9.88
N LEU A 327 19.02 0.06 10.03
CA LEU A 327 19.05 -1.35 10.43
C LEU A 327 18.47 -1.54 11.84
N ASP A 328 18.89 -0.71 12.79
CA ASP A 328 18.41 -0.75 14.17
C ASP A 328 16.90 -0.49 14.23
N LEU A 329 16.40 0.43 13.40
CA LEU A 329 14.97 0.72 13.31
C LEU A 329 14.18 -0.46 12.73
N VAL A 330 14.66 -1.10 11.65
CA VAL A 330 14.03 -2.30 11.08
C VAL A 330 13.96 -3.42 12.11
N ALA A 331 15.05 -3.63 12.87
CA ALA A 331 15.11 -4.61 13.95
C ALA A 331 14.13 -4.28 15.09
N ALA A 332 14.05 -3.03 15.53
CA ALA A 332 13.11 -2.59 16.58
C ALA A 332 11.63 -2.74 16.15
N CYS A 333 11.36 -2.63 14.85
CA CYS A 333 10.04 -2.89 14.26
C CYS A 333 9.72 -4.37 14.09
N ALA A 334 10.69 -5.25 14.36
CA ALA A 334 10.60 -6.70 14.22
C ALA A 334 10.19 -7.17 12.81
N LEU A 335 10.52 -6.40 11.77
CA LEU A 335 10.14 -6.75 10.39
C LEU A 335 10.82 -8.05 9.96
N GLY A 336 10.02 -9.09 9.70
CA GLY A 336 10.51 -10.40 9.28
C GLY A 336 11.24 -11.19 10.37
N SER A 337 11.09 -10.86 11.65
CA SER A 337 11.79 -11.56 12.73
C SER A 337 11.32 -13.00 12.96
N GLY A 338 10.14 -13.37 12.45
CA GLY A 338 9.53 -14.70 12.57
C GLY A 338 9.00 -15.03 13.97
N ALA A 339 9.07 -14.10 14.92
CA ALA A 339 8.66 -14.35 16.30
C ALA A 339 8.02 -13.14 16.97
N LEU A 340 6.89 -13.38 17.65
CA LEU A 340 6.23 -12.39 18.50
C LEU A 340 6.49 -12.74 19.98
N PRO A 341 7.11 -11.85 20.78
CA PRO A 341 7.33 -12.10 22.21
C PRO A 341 6.03 -12.44 22.94
N ALA A 342 6.06 -13.43 23.83
CA ALA A 342 4.86 -13.96 24.50
C ALA A 342 4.01 -12.89 25.21
N ARG A 343 4.66 -11.89 25.84
CA ARG A 343 3.96 -10.76 26.46
C ARG A 343 3.18 -9.92 25.44
N LEU A 344 3.78 -9.64 24.28
CA LEU A 344 3.13 -8.89 23.21
C LEU A 344 2.04 -9.72 22.55
N ARG A 345 2.24 -11.03 22.40
CA ARG A 345 1.19 -11.95 21.92
C ARG A 345 -0.04 -11.93 22.82
N SER A 346 0.15 -12.03 24.15
CA SER A 346 -0.95 -11.97 25.10
C SER A 346 -1.70 -10.64 25.05
N ALA A 347 -0.99 -9.51 24.89
CA ALA A 347 -1.62 -8.20 24.73
C ALA A 347 -2.45 -8.11 23.43
N LEU A 348 -1.91 -8.64 22.33
CA LEU A 348 -2.61 -8.72 21.04
C LEU A 348 -3.89 -9.56 21.15
N ASP A 349 -3.79 -10.75 21.74
CA ASP A 349 -4.93 -11.65 21.91
C ASP A 349 -6.03 -10.99 22.75
N LYS A 350 -5.67 -10.28 23.84
CA LYS A 350 -6.65 -9.53 24.67
C LYS A 350 -7.35 -8.42 23.88
N ALA A 351 -6.61 -7.67 23.07
CA ALA A 351 -7.18 -6.61 22.24
C ALA A 351 -8.17 -7.20 21.22
N LEU A 352 -7.82 -8.31 20.58
CA LEU A 352 -8.67 -9.02 19.61
C LEU A 352 -9.95 -9.56 20.25
N HIS A 353 -9.86 -10.24 21.40
CA HIS A 353 -11.04 -10.75 22.10
C HIS A 353 -12.02 -9.63 22.49
N ARG A 354 -11.49 -8.47 22.89
CA ARG A 354 -12.32 -7.30 23.21
C ARG A 354 -13.01 -6.76 21.95
N SER A 355 -12.26 -6.62 20.85
CA SER A 355 -12.81 -6.13 19.57
C SER A 355 -13.83 -7.08 18.94
N ASP A 356 -13.63 -8.40 19.02
CA ASP A 356 -14.59 -9.40 18.55
C ASP A 356 -15.95 -9.22 19.23
N ARG A 357 -15.96 -9.06 20.57
CA ARG A 357 -17.18 -8.79 21.33
C ARG A 357 -17.88 -7.54 20.86
N VAL A 358 -17.16 -6.42 20.72
CA VAL A 358 -17.74 -5.16 20.22
C VAL A 358 -18.41 -5.34 18.85
N ILE A 359 -17.76 -6.07 17.93
CA ILE A 359 -18.32 -6.32 16.60
C ILE A 359 -19.58 -7.18 16.71
N ARG A 360 -19.53 -8.32 17.41
CA ARG A 360 -20.66 -9.25 17.53
C ARG A 360 -21.85 -8.64 18.27
N ASP A 361 -21.60 -7.95 19.37
CA ASP A 361 -22.63 -7.27 20.15
C ASP A 361 -23.31 -6.18 19.31
N SER A 362 -22.56 -5.45 18.47
CA SER A 362 -23.12 -4.42 17.57
C SER A 362 -23.98 -4.97 16.43
N LEU A 363 -23.85 -6.26 16.11
CA LEU A 363 -24.61 -6.96 15.06
C LEU A 363 -25.72 -7.84 15.62
N SER A 364 -25.77 -8.01 16.94
CA SER A 364 -26.83 -8.74 17.62
C SER A 364 -28.11 -7.90 17.60
N VAL A 365 -29.16 -8.39 16.94
CA VAL A 365 -30.48 -7.74 16.96
C VAL A 365 -31.05 -7.85 18.39
N PRO A 366 -31.62 -6.79 18.99
CA PRO A 366 -32.36 -6.87 20.24
C PRO A 366 -33.53 -7.86 20.21
#